data_AF-A0A927XCC9-F1
#
_entry.id   AF-A0A927XCC9-F1
#
_cell.length_a   1.000
_cell.length_b   1.000
_cell.length_c   1.000
_cell.angle_alpha   90.00
_cell.angle_beta   90.00
_cell.angle_gamma   90.00
#
_symmetry.space_group_name_H-M   'P 1'
#
loop_
_entity.id
_entity.type
_entity.pdbx_description
1 polymer ?
#
loop_
_entity_poly.entity_id
_entity_poly.type
_entity_poly.pdbx_seq_one_letter_code
_entity_poly.pdbx_strand_id
1 'polypeptide(L)'
;MNLLEKIDNEIEIRNLNDFERLRYIYLECCKLFSFDTRYYYMEMDKKVENEIMNKKFDLTNIEDTSVICHTFVNEILSKLIREFTSLKIDVKNGAHSYIDVDCYDNVWRLDATLSDLSRVKMNLFTTGFYAYKSDFKDYLDAVDYLCDYGVKKYTETLEMNLLRKIEWVKDNLNNSDCKYSYSDASYFLRYFTLNELYKSVTYFDSDFDFHKIIEIFDYDKYYELNKKDNIFLLDNVSEDRINHLKRTLKYNNKNDII
;
A
#
# COMPACT_ATOMS: atom_id res chain seq x y z
N MET A 1 -9.91 14.41 21.17
CA MET A 1 -8.73 13.59 20.77
C MET A 1 -7.74 14.45 20.01
N ASN A 2 -6.43 14.32 20.28
CA ASN A 2 -5.38 15.00 19.54
C ASN A 2 -4.97 14.17 18.31
N LEU A 3 -5.48 14.52 17.14
CA LEU A 3 -5.22 13.79 15.89
C LEU A 3 -3.81 14.08 15.35
N LEU A 4 -3.30 15.29 15.56
CA LEU A 4 -1.93 15.64 15.16
C LEU A 4 -0.91 14.76 15.87
N GLU A 5 -0.97 14.74 17.20
CA GLU A 5 -0.06 13.92 18.02
C GLU A 5 -0.20 12.43 17.74
N LYS A 6 -1.43 11.94 17.50
CA LYS A 6 -1.65 10.53 17.12
C LYS A 6 -0.92 10.20 15.80
N ILE A 7 -1.10 11.04 14.78
CA ILE A 7 -0.50 10.80 13.45
C ILE A 7 1.02 10.94 13.50
N ASP A 8 1.52 11.96 14.20
CA ASP A 8 2.96 12.23 14.34
C ASP A 8 3.70 11.03 14.94
N ASN A 9 3.23 10.54 16.09
CA ASN A 9 3.79 9.37 16.76
C ASN A 9 3.82 8.13 15.86
N GLU A 10 2.75 7.86 15.13
CA GLU A 10 2.66 6.69 14.25
C GLU A 10 3.55 6.80 13.02
N ILE A 11 3.68 8.00 12.45
CA ILE A 11 4.59 8.26 11.33
C ILE A 11 6.05 8.07 11.76
N GLU A 12 6.43 8.56 12.94
CA GLU A 12 7.78 8.40 13.49
C GLU A 12 8.12 6.92 13.74
N ILE A 13 7.21 6.17 14.38
CA ILE A 13 7.41 4.75 14.70
C ILE A 13 7.59 3.91 13.42
N ARG A 14 6.82 4.23 12.37
CA ARG A 14 6.78 3.45 11.12
C ARG A 14 7.83 3.86 10.10
N ASN A 15 8.49 5.02 10.28
CA ASN A 15 9.47 5.56 9.34
C ASN A 15 8.94 5.66 7.89
N LEU A 16 7.72 6.19 7.73
CA LEU A 16 7.03 6.28 6.44
C LEU A 16 7.61 7.38 5.55
N ASN A 17 7.68 7.12 4.24
CA ASN A 17 7.96 8.13 3.21
C ASN A 17 6.72 9.00 2.91
N ASP A 18 6.88 10.09 2.14
CA ASP A 18 5.78 11.06 1.90
C ASP A 18 4.50 10.44 1.32
N PHE A 19 4.61 9.48 0.41
CA PHE A 19 3.42 8.81 -0.15
C PHE A 19 2.79 7.86 0.86
N GLU A 20 3.60 7.11 1.59
CA GLU A 20 3.12 6.23 2.65
C GLU A 20 2.41 7.05 3.75
N ARG A 21 2.95 8.21 4.10
CA ARG A 21 2.31 9.18 5.02
C ARG A 21 0.99 9.70 4.45
N LEU A 22 0.97 10.10 3.17
CA LEU A 22 -0.25 10.54 2.49
C LEU A 22 -1.36 9.48 2.60
N ARG A 23 -1.00 8.22 2.32
CA ARG A 23 -1.94 7.10 2.39
C ARG A 23 -2.38 6.80 3.82
N TYR A 24 -1.44 6.77 4.77
CA TYR A 24 -1.72 6.57 6.19
C TYR A 24 -2.69 7.62 6.73
N ILE A 25 -2.42 8.91 6.48
CA ILE A 25 -3.26 10.04 6.87
C ILE A 25 -4.68 9.85 6.32
N TYR A 26 -4.81 9.51 5.03
CA TYR A 26 -6.10 9.26 4.39
C TYR A 26 -6.89 8.15 5.11
N LEU A 27 -6.25 7.02 5.38
CA LEU A 27 -6.86 5.88 6.04
C LEU A 27 -7.27 6.21 7.49
N GLU A 28 -6.41 6.87 8.26
CA GLU A 28 -6.72 7.26 9.64
C GLU A 28 -7.87 8.27 9.70
N CYS A 29 -7.92 9.22 8.75
CA CYS A 29 -9.07 10.11 8.61
C CYS A 29 -10.35 9.32 8.33
N CYS A 30 -10.32 8.36 7.41
CA CYS A 30 -11.49 7.53 7.11
C CYS A 30 -11.94 6.65 8.28
N LYS A 31 -11.01 6.13 9.09
CA LYS A 31 -11.33 5.38 10.31
C LYS A 31 -12.04 6.25 11.35
N LEU A 32 -11.62 7.51 11.47
CA LEU A 32 -12.10 8.42 12.52
C LEU A 32 -13.42 9.12 12.16
N PHE A 33 -13.50 9.69 10.96
CA PHE A 33 -14.59 10.58 10.56
C PHE A 33 -15.73 9.85 9.87
N SER A 34 -16.97 10.32 10.06
CA SER A 34 -18.18 9.81 9.42
C SER A 34 -18.89 10.92 8.67
N PHE A 35 -19.59 10.58 7.59
CA PHE A 35 -20.34 11.59 6.84
C PHE A 35 -21.51 12.11 7.68
N ASP A 36 -21.66 13.43 7.77
CA ASP A 36 -22.79 14.06 8.45
C ASP A 36 -24.05 13.95 7.57
N THR A 37 -24.88 12.96 7.85
CA THR A 37 -26.09 12.67 7.07
C THR A 37 -27.12 13.79 7.11
N ARG A 38 -27.04 14.71 8.08
CA ARG A 38 -27.92 15.89 8.13
C ARG A 38 -27.73 16.79 6.93
N TYR A 39 -26.58 16.72 6.25
CA TYR A 39 -26.31 17.44 5.00
C TYR A 39 -27.40 17.22 3.94
N TYR A 40 -27.95 16.01 3.83
CA TYR A 40 -29.02 15.70 2.87
C TYR A 40 -30.34 16.44 3.14
N TYR A 41 -30.50 16.99 4.34
CA TYR A 41 -31.73 17.67 4.78
C TYR A 41 -31.47 19.13 5.19
N MET A 42 -30.27 19.67 4.90
CA MET A 42 -29.86 20.97 5.43
C MET A 42 -30.75 22.12 4.95
N GLU A 43 -31.31 22.03 3.73
CA GLU A 43 -32.23 23.04 3.18
C GLU A 43 -33.53 23.19 4.00
N MET A 44 -33.86 22.19 4.83
CA MET A 44 -35.05 22.20 5.68
C MET A 44 -34.86 22.99 6.98
N ASP A 45 -33.62 23.25 7.40
CA ASP A 45 -33.29 23.97 8.62
C ASP A 45 -32.01 24.81 8.45
N LYS A 46 -32.18 26.13 8.29
CA LYS A 46 -31.08 27.10 8.15
C LYS A 46 -30.09 27.08 9.32
N LYS A 47 -30.52 26.67 10.52
CA LYS A 47 -29.60 26.54 11.66
C LYS A 47 -28.66 25.37 11.44
N VAL A 48 -29.18 24.23 10.99
CA VAL A 48 -28.42 23.02 10.67
C VAL A 48 -27.50 23.27 9.47
N GLU A 49 -27.99 23.94 8.43
CA GLU A 49 -27.17 24.36 7.29
C GLU A 49 -25.97 25.18 7.76
N ASN A 50 -26.18 26.22 8.57
CA ASN A 50 -25.09 27.05 9.08
C ASN A 50 -24.12 26.28 9.98
N GLU A 51 -24.62 25.36 10.80
CA GLU A 51 -23.80 24.52 11.68
C GLU A 51 -22.86 23.63 10.88
N ILE A 52 -23.38 22.92 9.87
CA ILE A 52 -22.63 21.93 9.09
C ILE A 52 -21.66 22.62 8.13
N MET A 53 -22.13 23.65 7.41
CA MET A 53 -21.34 24.32 6.37
C MET A 53 -20.18 25.15 6.95
N ASN A 54 -20.35 25.70 8.15
CA ASN A 54 -19.33 26.53 8.80
C ASN A 54 -18.58 25.79 9.92
N LYS A 55 -18.76 24.47 10.03
CA LYS A 55 -18.10 23.66 11.05
C LYS A 55 -16.59 23.78 10.90
N LYS A 56 -15.92 24.10 12.01
CA LYS A 56 -14.46 24.12 12.10
C LYS A 56 -13.96 22.98 12.96
N PHE A 57 -12.76 22.52 12.67
CA PHE A 57 -12.11 21.44 13.40
C PHE A 57 -10.83 21.93 14.07
N ASP A 58 -10.76 21.73 15.38
CA ASP A 58 -9.52 21.75 16.12
C ASP A 58 -8.93 20.33 16.10
N LEU A 59 -7.83 20.14 15.36
CA LEU A 59 -7.17 18.84 15.22
C LEU A 59 -6.46 18.39 16.50
N THR A 60 -6.29 19.29 17.49
CA THR A 60 -5.73 18.97 18.81
C THR A 60 -6.80 18.51 19.81
N ASN A 61 -8.06 18.88 19.58
CA ASN A 61 -9.19 18.45 20.40
C ASN A 61 -10.45 18.17 19.56
N ILE A 62 -10.47 17.04 18.87
CA ILE A 62 -11.65 16.60 18.13
C ILE A 62 -12.68 15.99 19.09
N GLU A 63 -13.88 16.58 19.12
CA GLU A 63 -15.03 16.12 19.91
C GLU A 63 -16.14 15.50 19.07
N ASP A 64 -16.39 16.00 17.85
CA ASP A 64 -17.41 15.50 16.94
C ASP A 64 -16.79 15.17 15.58
N THR A 65 -16.86 13.91 15.18
CA THR A 65 -16.25 13.36 13.96
C THR A 65 -17.18 13.35 12.74
N SER A 66 -18.33 14.01 12.81
CA SER A 66 -19.27 14.17 11.69
C SER A 66 -18.76 15.24 10.71
N VAL A 67 -18.64 14.92 9.43
CA VAL A 67 -18.06 15.83 8.41
C VAL A 67 -18.83 15.79 7.09
N ILE A 68 -18.74 16.88 6.33
CA ILE A 68 -19.11 16.92 4.91
C ILE A 68 -17.85 17.06 4.05
N CYS A 69 -17.98 16.88 2.73
CA CYS A 69 -16.86 16.90 1.79
C CYS A 69 -16.01 18.17 1.89
N HIS A 70 -16.65 19.35 1.92
CA HIS A 70 -15.96 20.63 2.05
C HIS A 70 -15.12 20.72 3.31
N THR A 71 -15.72 20.51 4.48
CA THR A 71 -15.03 20.61 5.77
C THR A 71 -13.96 19.54 5.90
N PHE A 72 -14.23 18.31 5.48
CA PHE A 72 -13.25 17.23 5.51
C PHE A 72 -12.00 17.58 4.69
N VAL A 73 -12.17 18.08 3.48
CA VAL A 73 -11.05 18.43 2.60
C VAL A 73 -10.31 19.67 3.10
N ASN A 74 -11.02 20.76 3.42
CA ASN A 74 -10.40 22.05 3.71
C ASN A 74 -9.89 22.18 5.15
N GLU A 75 -10.59 21.60 6.12
CA GLU A 75 -10.27 21.79 7.55
C GLU A 75 -9.46 20.64 8.15
N ILE A 76 -9.46 19.46 7.52
CA ILE A 76 -8.90 18.24 8.09
C ILE A 76 -7.81 17.68 7.19
N LEU A 77 -8.19 17.07 6.06
CA LEU A 77 -7.26 16.30 5.24
C LEU A 77 -6.14 17.17 4.67
N SER A 78 -6.45 18.34 4.12
CA SER A 78 -5.43 19.24 3.57
C SER A 78 -4.45 19.77 4.63
N LYS A 79 -4.92 20.03 5.86
CA LYS A 79 -4.04 20.48 6.95
C LYS A 79 -3.09 19.36 7.38
N LEU A 80 -3.60 18.15 7.56
CA LEU A 80 -2.78 16.99 7.92
C LEU A 80 -1.74 16.66 6.86
N ILE A 81 -2.11 16.71 5.58
CA ILE A 81 -1.14 16.46 4.49
C ILE A 81 -0.04 17.53 4.48
N ARG A 82 -0.39 18.81 4.68
CA ARG A 82 0.59 19.90 4.74
C ARG A 82 1.52 19.81 5.95
N GLU A 83 1.01 19.33 7.08
CA GLU A 83 1.78 19.19 8.31
C GLU A 83 2.80 18.05 8.20
N PHE A 84 2.37 16.90 7.68
CA PHE A 84 3.14 15.66 7.80
C PHE A 84 3.84 15.22 6.51
N THR A 85 3.63 15.91 5.38
CA THR A 85 4.26 15.58 4.10
C THR A 85 4.86 16.80 3.42
N SER A 86 5.86 16.58 2.57
CA SER A 86 6.41 17.63 1.71
C SER A 86 5.62 17.83 0.40
N LEU A 87 4.51 17.10 0.22
CA LEU A 87 3.81 17.01 -1.06
C LEU A 87 3.04 18.28 -1.39
N LYS A 88 3.05 18.64 -2.68
CA LYS A 88 2.23 19.72 -3.20
C LYS A 88 0.80 19.22 -3.39
N ILE A 89 -0.14 19.90 -2.71
CA ILE A 89 -1.57 19.59 -2.81
C ILE A 89 -2.32 20.68 -3.57
N ASP A 90 -3.31 20.25 -4.37
CA ASP A 90 -4.27 21.10 -5.06
C ASP A 90 -5.69 20.75 -4.58
N VAL A 91 -6.29 21.67 -3.83
CA VAL A 91 -7.63 21.48 -3.27
C VAL A 91 -8.67 21.92 -4.29
N LYS A 92 -9.51 20.97 -4.74
CA LYS A 92 -10.61 21.25 -5.66
C LYS A 92 -11.88 21.47 -4.88
N ASN A 93 -12.43 22.68 -5.00
CA ASN A 93 -13.71 23.05 -4.41
C ASN A 93 -14.77 23.21 -5.53
N GLY A 94 -15.93 22.59 -5.35
CA GLY A 94 -17.06 22.66 -6.26
C GLY A 94 -18.34 22.25 -5.54
N ALA A 95 -19.29 21.62 -6.22
CA ALA A 95 -20.42 20.95 -5.54
C ALA A 95 -19.96 19.80 -4.64
N HIS A 96 -18.76 19.28 -4.91
CA HIS A 96 -18.08 18.27 -4.14
C HIS A 96 -16.61 18.64 -4.04
N SER A 97 -15.99 18.41 -2.88
CA SER A 97 -14.59 18.75 -2.64
C SER A 97 -13.71 17.52 -2.54
N TYR A 98 -12.51 17.61 -3.11
CA TYR A 98 -11.49 16.57 -3.07
C TYR A 98 -10.09 17.21 -3.20
N ILE A 99 -9.04 16.42 -2.99
CA ILE A 99 -7.64 16.86 -3.11
C ILE A 99 -6.96 16.07 -4.21
N ASP A 100 -6.29 16.76 -5.13
CA ASP A 100 -5.33 16.15 -6.04
C ASP A 100 -3.91 16.43 -5.51
N VAL A 101 -3.03 15.42 -5.51
CA VAL A 101 -1.66 15.49 -4.97
C VAL A 101 -0.67 14.98 -6.01
N ASP A 102 0.35 15.79 -6.32
CA ASP A 102 1.44 15.40 -7.21
C ASP A 102 2.43 14.51 -6.44
N CYS A 103 2.57 13.24 -6.84
CA CYS A 103 3.47 12.30 -6.19
C CYS A 103 3.91 11.17 -7.14
N TYR A 104 5.22 10.85 -7.17
CA TYR A 104 5.83 9.79 -7.99
C TYR A 104 5.39 9.80 -9.47
N ASP A 105 5.57 10.93 -10.15
CA ASP A 105 5.21 11.13 -11.57
C ASP A 105 3.74 10.86 -11.90
N ASN A 106 2.87 10.97 -10.89
CA ASN A 106 1.44 10.80 -11.02
C ASN A 106 0.68 11.84 -10.20
N VAL A 107 -0.61 11.95 -10.48
CA VAL A 107 -1.56 12.75 -9.71
C VAL A 107 -2.47 11.78 -8.98
N TRP A 108 -2.51 11.90 -7.66
CA TRP A 108 -3.34 11.10 -6.77
C TRP A 108 -4.54 11.90 -6.32
N ARG A 109 -5.74 11.39 -6.59
CA ARG A 109 -6.97 11.96 -6.06
C ARG A 109 -7.33 11.34 -4.73
N LEU A 110 -7.73 12.18 -3.78
CA LEU A 110 -8.20 11.83 -2.46
C LEU A 110 -9.63 12.37 -2.26
N ASP A 111 -10.59 11.46 -2.32
CA ASP A 111 -12.03 11.73 -2.24
C ASP A 111 -12.76 10.76 -1.30
N ALA A 112 -12.52 10.94 0.00
CA ALA A 112 -13.03 9.98 0.99
C ALA A 112 -14.54 10.03 1.18
N THR A 113 -15.15 11.21 1.01
CA THR A 113 -16.54 11.45 1.41
C THR A 113 -17.57 10.83 0.46
N LEU A 114 -17.17 10.40 -0.75
CA LEU A 114 -18.06 9.63 -1.63
C LEU A 114 -18.37 8.23 -1.10
N SER A 115 -17.43 7.58 -0.41
CA SER A 115 -17.69 6.24 0.14
C SER A 115 -16.65 5.73 1.15
N ASP A 116 -15.41 6.20 1.10
CA ASP A 116 -14.31 5.59 1.85
C ASP A 116 -14.41 5.79 3.37
N LEU A 117 -15.06 6.85 3.84
CA LEU A 117 -15.37 7.03 5.28
C LEU A 117 -16.12 5.82 5.89
N SER A 118 -16.92 5.11 5.09
CA SER A 118 -17.62 3.90 5.52
C SER A 118 -16.84 2.65 5.14
N ARG A 119 -16.31 2.61 3.91
CA ARG A 119 -15.60 1.43 3.38
C ARG A 119 -14.39 1.04 4.22
N VAL A 120 -13.62 2.02 4.69
CA VAL A 120 -12.44 1.77 5.52
C VAL A 120 -12.81 1.11 6.85
N LYS A 121 -13.89 1.57 7.50
CA LYS A 121 -14.42 0.95 8.73
C LYS A 121 -14.94 -0.47 8.51
N MET A 122 -15.44 -0.75 7.31
CA MET A 122 -15.86 -2.08 6.86
C MET A 122 -14.70 -2.93 6.32
N ASN A 123 -13.46 -2.44 6.36
CA ASN A 123 -12.27 -3.10 5.81
C ASN A 123 -12.41 -3.44 4.31
N LEU A 124 -12.99 -2.52 3.53
CA LEU A 124 -13.19 -2.62 2.08
C LEU A 124 -12.24 -1.69 1.33
N PHE A 125 -11.78 -2.08 0.12
CA PHE A 125 -10.86 -1.27 -0.68
C PHE A 125 -11.35 0.17 -0.86
N THR A 126 -10.45 1.13 -0.73
CA THR A 126 -10.76 2.54 -1.01
C THR A 126 -11.03 2.74 -2.50
N THR A 127 -11.99 3.58 -2.82
CA THR A 127 -12.32 3.97 -4.21
C THR A 127 -12.07 5.45 -4.48
N GLY A 128 -11.99 6.25 -3.42
CA GLY A 128 -11.69 7.68 -3.46
C GLY A 128 -10.20 8.00 -3.43
N PHE A 129 -9.33 7.02 -3.16
CA PHE A 129 -7.87 7.16 -3.26
C PHE A 129 -7.36 6.43 -4.49
N TYR A 130 -7.07 7.16 -5.55
CA TYR A 130 -6.62 6.56 -6.81
C TYR A 130 -5.66 7.47 -7.56
N ALA A 131 -4.83 6.86 -8.39
CA ALA A 131 -3.94 7.57 -9.29
C ALA A 131 -4.58 7.67 -10.68
N TYR A 132 -4.34 8.75 -11.40
CA TYR A 132 -4.86 8.92 -12.76
C TYR A 132 -4.26 7.93 -13.76
N LYS A 133 -3.02 7.50 -13.55
CA LYS A 133 -2.39 6.42 -14.32
C LYS A 133 -2.64 5.06 -13.63
N SER A 134 -2.99 4.03 -14.40
CA SER A 134 -3.52 2.74 -13.95
C SER A 134 -2.55 1.84 -13.17
N ASP A 135 -1.25 2.12 -13.19
CA ASP A 135 -0.23 1.10 -12.88
C ASP A 135 0.24 1.12 -11.42
N PHE A 136 -0.54 1.66 -10.49
CA PHE A 136 -0.15 1.81 -9.07
C PHE A 136 -0.92 0.92 -8.09
N LYS A 137 -1.74 -0.01 -8.59
CA LYS A 137 -2.57 -0.85 -7.72
C LYS A 137 -1.73 -1.71 -6.76
N ASP A 138 -0.75 -2.43 -7.29
CA ASP A 138 0.10 -3.31 -6.48
C ASP A 138 0.91 -2.52 -5.44
N TYR A 139 1.34 -1.31 -5.79
CA TYR A 139 2.02 -0.41 -4.87
C TYR A 139 1.09 0.08 -3.76
N LEU A 140 -0.16 0.42 -4.08
CA LEU A 140 -1.16 0.82 -3.08
C LEU A 140 -1.48 -0.31 -2.10
N ASP A 141 -1.59 -1.55 -2.59
CA ASP A 141 -1.83 -2.72 -1.74
C ASP A 141 -0.66 -2.96 -0.77
N ALA A 142 0.59 -2.78 -1.22
CA ALA A 142 1.76 -2.86 -0.35
C ALA A 142 1.80 -1.75 0.72
N VAL A 143 1.43 -0.52 0.37
CA VAL A 143 1.36 0.59 1.32
C VAL A 143 0.21 0.40 2.31
N ASP A 144 -0.93 -0.14 1.87
CA ASP A 144 -2.04 -0.50 2.76
C ASP A 144 -1.59 -1.49 3.83
N TYR A 145 -0.81 -2.51 3.45
CA TYR A 145 -0.20 -3.44 4.39
C TYR A 145 0.71 -2.75 5.41
N LEU A 146 1.58 -1.81 4.98
CA LEU A 146 2.44 -1.02 5.89
C LEU A 146 1.64 -0.15 6.86
N CYS A 147 0.42 0.25 6.48
CA CYS A 147 -0.50 1.03 7.30
C CYS A 147 -1.41 0.16 8.20
N ASP A 148 -1.12 -1.14 8.33
CA ASP A 148 -1.97 -2.15 8.99
C ASP A 148 -3.42 -2.13 8.48
N TYR A 149 -3.62 -1.78 7.21
CA TYR A 149 -4.92 -1.70 6.58
C TYR A 149 -5.10 -2.81 5.55
N GLY A 150 -6.28 -3.45 5.56
CA GLY A 150 -6.55 -4.53 4.61
C GLY A 150 -5.68 -5.77 4.78
N VAL A 151 -4.87 -5.89 5.85
CA VAL A 151 -3.88 -6.98 6.06
C VAL A 151 -4.45 -8.37 5.79
N LYS A 152 -5.66 -8.67 6.30
CA LYS A 152 -6.32 -9.95 6.06
C LYS A 152 -6.65 -10.16 4.58
N LYS A 153 -7.19 -9.13 3.91
CA LYS A 153 -7.59 -9.18 2.50
C LYS A 153 -6.39 -9.17 1.56
N TYR A 154 -5.33 -8.44 1.91
CA TYR A 154 -4.05 -8.45 1.23
C TYR A 154 -3.42 -9.83 1.34
N THR A 155 -3.38 -10.43 2.54
CA THR A 155 -2.87 -11.80 2.73
C THR A 155 -3.68 -12.82 1.93
N GLU A 156 -5.02 -12.76 1.97
CA GLU A 156 -5.89 -13.64 1.16
C GLU A 156 -5.71 -13.42 -0.35
N THR A 157 -5.54 -12.17 -0.80
CA THR A 157 -5.31 -11.83 -2.22
C THR A 157 -3.91 -12.22 -2.67
N LEU A 158 -2.91 -12.06 -1.80
CA LEU A 158 -1.53 -12.46 -2.03
C LEU A 158 -1.45 -13.98 -2.13
N GLU A 159 -2.06 -14.71 -1.19
CA GLU A 159 -2.14 -16.17 -1.22
C GLU A 159 -2.88 -16.66 -2.47
N MET A 160 -4.02 -16.06 -2.84
CA MET A 160 -4.71 -16.42 -4.08
C MET A 160 -3.92 -16.07 -5.35
N ASN A 161 -3.27 -14.91 -5.42
CA ASN A 161 -2.46 -14.52 -6.56
C ASN A 161 -1.19 -15.38 -6.65
N LEU A 162 -0.60 -15.72 -5.51
CA LEU A 162 0.50 -16.64 -5.38
C LEU A 162 0.10 -18.03 -5.87
N LEU A 163 -1.02 -18.57 -5.38
CA LEU A 163 -1.59 -19.84 -5.80
C LEU A 163 -1.88 -19.86 -7.31
N ARG A 164 -2.50 -18.81 -7.86
CA ARG A 164 -2.75 -18.71 -9.32
C ARG A 164 -1.47 -18.63 -10.14
N LYS A 165 -0.46 -17.92 -9.64
CA LYS A 165 0.87 -17.86 -10.29
C LYS A 165 1.58 -19.22 -10.22
N ILE A 166 1.47 -19.92 -9.10
CA ILE A 166 2.02 -21.28 -8.91
C ILE A 166 1.31 -22.28 -9.81
N GLU A 167 -0.02 -22.27 -9.87
CA GLU A 167 -0.82 -23.11 -10.77
C GLU A 167 -0.46 -22.83 -12.23
N TRP A 168 -0.35 -21.56 -12.62
CA TRP A 168 0.09 -21.19 -13.95
C TRP A 168 1.50 -21.71 -14.25
N VAL A 169 2.45 -21.59 -13.32
CA VAL A 169 3.80 -22.16 -13.48
C VAL A 169 3.75 -23.69 -13.60
N LYS A 170 2.98 -24.39 -12.76
CA LYS A 170 2.79 -25.85 -12.82
C LYS A 170 2.21 -26.27 -14.17
N ASP A 171 1.18 -25.59 -14.67
CA ASP A 171 0.53 -25.87 -15.95
C ASP A 171 1.46 -25.64 -17.15
N ASN A 172 2.37 -24.66 -17.05
CA ASN A 172 3.30 -24.32 -18.12
C ASN A 172 4.60 -25.12 -18.08
N LEU A 173 5.07 -25.55 -16.90
CA LEU A 173 6.20 -26.48 -16.74
C LEU A 173 5.86 -27.90 -17.22
N ASN A 174 4.59 -28.31 -17.11
CA ASN A 174 4.11 -29.60 -17.58
C ASN A 174 3.84 -29.64 -19.10
N ASN A 175 3.87 -28.51 -19.79
CA ASN A 175 3.76 -28.43 -21.24
C ASN A 175 5.16 -28.34 -21.89
N SER A 176 5.63 -29.46 -22.42
CA SER A 176 6.98 -29.64 -22.99
C SER A 176 7.31 -28.79 -24.25
N ASP A 177 6.33 -28.07 -24.80
CA ASP A 177 6.48 -27.24 -26.02
C ASP A 177 6.60 -25.73 -25.74
N CYS A 178 6.70 -25.33 -24.46
CA CYS A 178 6.72 -23.93 -24.05
C CYS A 178 8.09 -23.27 -24.33
N LYS A 179 8.32 -22.85 -25.59
CA LYS A 179 9.46 -22.01 -25.99
C LYS A 179 9.22 -20.56 -25.58
N TYR A 180 9.33 -20.24 -24.30
CA TYR A 180 9.42 -18.83 -23.89
C TYR A 180 10.87 -18.38 -23.70
N SER A 181 11.09 -17.12 -24.06
CA SER A 181 12.37 -16.46 -23.91
C SER A 181 12.54 -15.99 -22.45
N TYR A 182 13.77 -15.98 -21.98
CA TYR A 182 14.17 -15.59 -20.63
C TYR A 182 13.60 -14.22 -20.16
N SER A 183 13.25 -13.33 -21.10
CA SER A 183 12.69 -12.01 -20.78
C SER A 183 11.29 -12.09 -20.17
N ASP A 184 10.45 -13.03 -20.61
CA ASP A 184 9.06 -13.11 -20.16
C ASP A 184 9.00 -13.61 -18.72
N ALA A 185 9.77 -14.64 -18.37
CA ALA A 185 9.91 -15.09 -16.99
C ALA A 185 10.48 -13.99 -16.08
N SER A 186 11.49 -13.23 -16.54
CA SER A 186 12.11 -12.16 -15.76
C SER A 186 11.17 -10.99 -15.43
N TYR A 187 10.18 -10.71 -16.28
CA TYR A 187 9.19 -9.65 -16.06
C TYR A 187 8.19 -10.04 -14.96
N PHE A 188 7.71 -11.28 -14.97
CA PHE A 188 6.78 -11.79 -13.96
C PHE A 188 7.41 -11.97 -12.58
N LEU A 189 8.72 -12.26 -12.55
CA LEU A 189 9.47 -12.59 -11.34
C LEU A 189 10.07 -11.38 -10.61
N ARG A 190 10.06 -10.18 -11.23
CA ARG A 190 10.42 -8.90 -10.59
C ARG A 190 9.51 -8.47 -9.43
N TYR A 191 8.36 -9.12 -9.29
CA TYR A 191 7.29 -8.73 -8.36
C TYR A 191 7.18 -9.64 -7.14
N PHE A 192 8.08 -10.62 -6.97
CA PHE A 192 8.18 -11.40 -5.74
C PHE A 192 9.16 -10.75 -4.77
N THR A 193 8.69 -10.44 -3.57
CA THR A 193 9.56 -10.24 -2.41
C THR A 193 10.16 -11.59 -1.99
N LEU A 194 11.32 -11.57 -1.34
CA LEU A 194 11.94 -12.78 -0.76
C LEU A 194 10.98 -13.54 0.16
N ASN A 195 10.15 -12.83 0.93
CA ASN A 195 9.17 -13.43 1.81
C ASN A 195 8.04 -14.16 1.05
N GLU A 196 7.58 -13.60 -0.07
CA GLU A 196 6.60 -14.25 -0.96
C GLU A 196 7.19 -15.50 -1.63
N LEU A 197 8.48 -15.45 -2.00
CA LEU A 197 9.18 -16.60 -2.52
C LEU A 197 9.28 -17.72 -1.47
N TYR A 198 9.67 -17.38 -0.23
CA TYR A 198 9.74 -18.35 0.87
C TYR A 198 8.37 -18.97 1.22
N LYS A 199 7.30 -18.16 1.19
CA LYS A 199 5.94 -18.67 1.38
C LYS A 199 5.47 -19.54 0.21
N SER A 200 5.95 -19.30 -1.00
CA SER A 200 5.59 -20.12 -2.16
C SER A 200 6.03 -21.58 -2.02
N VAL A 201 7.11 -21.83 -1.27
CA VAL A 201 7.71 -23.16 -1.03
C VAL A 201 6.69 -24.16 -0.50
N THR A 202 5.78 -23.72 0.38
CA THR A 202 4.81 -24.60 1.03
C THR A 202 3.72 -25.12 0.08
N TYR A 203 3.66 -24.64 -1.17
CA TYR A 203 2.65 -25.01 -2.16
C TYR A 203 3.20 -25.91 -3.29
N PHE A 204 4.48 -26.31 -3.20
CA PHE A 204 5.10 -27.27 -4.10
C PHE A 204 5.18 -28.64 -3.43
N ASP A 205 4.70 -29.66 -4.16
CA ASP A 205 4.58 -31.02 -3.63
C ASP A 205 5.93 -31.77 -3.60
N SER A 206 6.98 -31.18 -4.17
CA SER A 206 8.34 -31.73 -4.18
C SER A 206 9.42 -30.64 -4.17
N ASP A 207 10.56 -30.93 -3.53
CA ASP A 207 11.77 -30.09 -3.58
C ASP A 207 12.26 -29.82 -5.02
N PHE A 208 11.89 -30.71 -5.96
CA PHE A 208 12.26 -30.66 -7.37
C PHE A 208 11.56 -29.53 -8.12
N ASP A 209 10.30 -29.23 -7.82
CA ASP A 209 9.55 -28.15 -8.46
C ASP A 209 10.02 -26.77 -7.98
N PHE A 210 10.44 -26.69 -6.72
CA PHE A 210 11.03 -25.48 -6.15
C PHE A 210 12.45 -25.23 -6.68
N HIS A 211 13.29 -26.26 -6.82
CA HIS A 211 14.62 -26.13 -7.44
C HIS A 211 14.55 -25.64 -8.88
N LYS A 212 13.59 -26.13 -9.69
CA LYS A 212 13.40 -25.62 -11.06
C LYS A 212 13.00 -24.15 -11.11
N ILE A 213 12.24 -23.70 -10.12
CA ILE A 213 11.89 -22.28 -9.99
C ILE A 213 13.16 -21.46 -9.70
N ILE A 214 14.03 -21.93 -8.82
CA ILE A 214 15.35 -21.32 -8.50
C ILE A 214 16.33 -21.35 -9.66
N GLU A 215 16.34 -22.43 -10.43
CA GLU A 215 17.06 -22.56 -11.70
C GLU A 215 16.56 -21.53 -12.72
N ILE A 216 15.22 -21.35 -12.85
CA ILE A 216 14.60 -20.29 -13.68
C ILE A 216 14.98 -18.89 -13.18
N PHE A 217 15.24 -18.73 -11.89
CA PHE A 217 15.68 -17.47 -11.29
C PHE A 217 17.18 -17.13 -11.57
N ASP A 218 18.02 -18.01 -12.17
CA ASP A 218 19.50 -17.88 -12.24
C ASP A 218 20.16 -17.74 -10.85
N TYR A 219 19.48 -18.17 -9.78
CA TYR A 219 20.05 -18.14 -8.43
C TYR A 219 21.07 -19.29 -8.24
N ASP A 220 21.00 -20.33 -9.07
CA ASP A 220 21.89 -21.49 -9.02
C ASP A 220 23.37 -21.20 -9.24
N LYS A 221 23.75 -20.01 -9.71
CA LYS A 221 25.15 -19.61 -9.81
C LYS A 221 25.72 -18.91 -8.58
N TYR A 222 24.88 -18.51 -7.63
CA TYR A 222 25.26 -17.58 -6.57
C TYR A 222 24.66 -17.89 -5.20
N TYR A 223 23.92 -19.00 -5.07
CA TYR A 223 23.30 -19.39 -3.81
C TYR A 223 23.44 -20.91 -3.60
N GLU A 224 23.91 -21.33 -2.43
CA GLU A 224 23.92 -22.71 -1.98
C GLU A 224 22.73 -22.92 -1.02
N LEU A 225 21.83 -23.85 -1.34
CA LEU A 225 20.74 -24.21 -0.44
C LEU A 225 21.28 -25.05 0.72
N ASN A 226 21.27 -24.51 1.94
CA ASN A 226 21.48 -25.29 3.15
C ASN A 226 20.22 -26.12 3.45
N LYS A 227 20.23 -27.36 2.97
CA LYS A 227 19.11 -28.33 3.10
C LYS A 227 18.77 -28.71 4.54
N LYS A 228 19.67 -28.49 5.50
CA LYS A 228 19.44 -28.83 6.91
C LYS A 228 18.56 -27.80 7.59
N ASP A 229 18.74 -26.53 7.23
CA ASP A 229 18.11 -25.39 7.88
C ASP A 229 17.08 -24.67 6.97
N ASN A 230 16.94 -25.11 5.71
CA ASN A 230 16.09 -24.51 4.66
C ASN A 230 16.38 -23.02 4.42
N ILE A 231 17.66 -22.66 4.34
CA ILE A 231 18.13 -21.29 4.12
C ILE A 231 19.01 -21.24 2.87
N PHE A 232 18.84 -20.21 2.04
CA PHE A 232 19.77 -19.92 0.95
C PHE A 232 21.00 -19.19 1.48
N LEU A 233 22.18 -19.78 1.30
CA LEU A 233 23.46 -19.15 1.59
C LEU A 233 23.97 -18.50 0.31
N LEU A 234 24.35 -17.22 0.33
CA LEU A 234 24.93 -16.58 -0.84
C LEU A 234 26.37 -17.06 -1.07
N ASP A 235 26.64 -17.66 -2.22
CA ASP A 235 27.98 -18.09 -2.61
C ASP A 235 28.64 -17.06 -3.54
N ASN A 236 29.83 -16.59 -3.16
CA ASN A 236 30.73 -15.71 -3.92
C ASN A 236 30.09 -14.49 -4.65
N VAL A 237 29.40 -13.63 -3.90
CA VAL A 237 28.83 -12.39 -4.45
C VAL A 237 29.84 -11.24 -4.39
N SER A 238 30.07 -10.58 -5.54
CA SER A 238 30.91 -9.38 -5.59
C SER A 238 30.35 -8.25 -4.72
N GLU A 239 31.23 -7.44 -4.14
CA GLU A 239 30.88 -6.37 -3.20
C GLU A 239 29.91 -5.33 -3.82
N ASP A 240 30.04 -5.08 -5.13
CA ASP A 240 29.12 -4.21 -5.89
C ASP A 240 27.69 -4.75 -5.95
N ARG A 241 27.50 -6.07 -6.01
CA ARG A 241 26.18 -6.70 -6.03
C ARG A 241 25.55 -6.76 -4.65
N ILE A 242 26.34 -6.99 -3.60
CA ILE A 242 25.89 -6.83 -2.21
C ILE A 242 25.41 -5.39 -1.99
N ASN A 243 26.15 -4.41 -2.51
CA ASN A 243 25.77 -3.01 -2.43
C ASN A 243 24.52 -2.68 -3.26
N HIS A 244 24.31 -3.33 -4.40
CA HIS A 244 23.06 -3.20 -5.17
C HIS A 244 21.86 -3.79 -4.41
N LEU A 245 21.98 -5.00 -3.86
CA LEU A 245 20.93 -5.63 -3.05
C LEU A 245 20.60 -4.81 -1.80
N LYS A 246 21.60 -4.28 -1.09
CA LYS A 246 21.40 -3.35 0.03
C LYS A 246 20.64 -2.09 -0.38
N ARG A 247 20.93 -1.53 -1.56
CA ARG A 247 20.21 -0.36 -2.09
C ARG A 247 18.76 -0.70 -2.47
N THR A 248 18.53 -1.85 -3.09
CA THR A 248 17.21 -2.27 -3.57
C THR A 248 16.30 -2.75 -2.43
N LEU A 249 16.87 -3.34 -1.38
CA LEU A 249 16.14 -3.94 -0.26
C LEU A 249 16.25 -3.15 1.07
N LYS A 250 16.91 -1.98 1.07
CA LYS A 250 17.14 -1.10 2.23
C LYS A 250 17.81 -1.77 3.45
N TYR A 251 18.66 -2.79 3.24
CA TYR A 251 19.47 -3.37 4.32
C TYR A 251 20.73 -2.53 4.59
N ASN A 252 21.01 -2.26 5.86
CA ASN A 252 22.10 -1.37 6.26
C ASN A 252 23.43 -2.11 6.55
N ASN A 253 23.42 -3.42 6.88
CA ASN A 253 24.63 -4.17 7.21
C ASN A 253 24.82 -5.43 6.36
N LYS A 254 26.10 -5.87 6.24
CA LYS A 254 26.48 -7.09 5.50
C LYS A 254 26.02 -8.37 6.22
N ASN A 255 25.79 -8.28 7.54
CA ASN A 255 25.35 -9.38 8.39
C ASN A 255 23.83 -9.63 8.34
N ASP A 256 23.06 -8.73 7.71
CA ASP A 256 21.61 -8.87 7.54
C ASP A 256 21.25 -9.76 6.33
N ILE A 257 22.27 -10.17 5.59
CA ILE A 257 22.18 -11.01 4.41
C ILE A 257 23.14 -12.18 4.64
N ILE A 258 22.60 -13.32 5.09
CA ILE A 258 23.31 -14.59 5.30
C ILE A 258 22.89 -15.53 4.17
#